data_AF-A0A7Y4S305-F1
#
_entry.id   AF-A0A7Y4S305-F1
#
_cell.length_a   1.000
_cell.length_b   1.000
_cell.length_c   1.000
_cell.angle_alpha   90.00
_cell.angle_beta   90.00
_cell.angle_gamma   90.00
#
_symmetry.space_group_name_H-M   'P 1'
#
loop_
_entity.id
_entity.type
_entity.pdbx_description
1 polymer ?
#
loop_
_entity_poly.entity_id
_entity_poly.type
_entity_poly.pdbx_seq_one_letter_code
_entity_poly.pdbx_strand_id
1 'polypeptide(L)' 'MPQIIVLPHVELCPEGAAFEAETGVSICDNLLNHAIDIDHACDKVCACTTCHVIVREGFKSLNAQEEQEEDLL' A
#
# COMPACT_ATOMS: atom_id res chain seq x y z
N MET A 1 6.72 -12.32 -10.32
CA MET A 1 6.48 -10.88 -10.15
C MET A 1 7.07 -10.51 -8.78
N PRO A 2 7.15 -9.25 -8.33
CA PRO A 2 7.52 -9.00 -6.94
C PRO A 2 6.44 -9.56 -6.01
N GLN A 3 6.83 -9.98 -4.82
CA GLN A 3 5.89 -10.42 -3.79
C GLN A 3 5.66 -9.28 -2.80
N ILE A 4 4.40 -9.01 -2.44
CA ILE A 4 4.06 -8.14 -1.30
C ILE A 4 3.68 -9.05 -0.13
N ILE A 5 4.28 -8.76 1.04
CA ILE A 5 3.96 -9.41 2.30
C ILE A 5 3.29 -8.37 3.20
N VAL A 6 2.03 -8.62 3.55
CA VAL A 6 1.27 -7.81 4.51
C VAL A 6 1.43 -8.46 5.88
N LEU A 7 2.01 -7.71 6.80
CA LEU A 7 2.13 -8.16 8.18
C LEU A 7 0.75 -8.22 8.84
N PRO A 8 0.54 -9.10 9.84
CA PRO A 8 -0.71 -9.19 10.57
C PRO A 8 -1.20 -7.83 11.06
N HIS A 9 -2.42 -7.48 10.68
CA HIS A 9 -3.10 -6.26 11.06
C HIS A 9 -4.47 -6.61 11.66
N VAL A 10 -4.75 -6.13 12.88
CA VAL A 10 -5.88 -6.55 13.71
C VAL A 10 -7.26 -6.45 13.05
N GLU A 11 -7.46 -5.46 12.18
CA GLU A 11 -8.74 -5.24 11.48
C GLU A 11 -8.67 -5.68 10.01
N LEU A 12 -7.73 -5.09 9.26
CA LEU A 12 -7.65 -5.26 7.80
C LEU A 12 -7.10 -6.61 7.33
N CYS A 13 -6.22 -7.26 8.10
CA CYS A 13 -5.55 -8.49 7.67
C CYS A 13 -5.04 -9.30 8.87
N PRO A 14 -5.91 -9.92 9.69
CA PRO A 14 -5.51 -10.48 10.99
C PRO A 14 -4.44 -11.56 10.93
N GLU A 15 -4.44 -12.36 9.86
CA GLU A 15 -3.49 -13.46 9.66
C GLU A 15 -2.25 -13.01 8.85
N GLY A 16 -2.21 -11.76 8.39
CA GLY A 16 -1.28 -11.31 7.36
C GLY A 16 -1.60 -11.95 6.00
N ALA A 17 -0.82 -11.58 4.98
CA ALA A 17 -0.97 -12.13 3.64
C ALA A 17 0.35 -12.11 2.88
N ALA A 18 0.50 -12.98 1.90
CA ALA A 18 1.58 -12.94 0.93
C ALA A 18 1.02 -13.26 -0.46
N PHE A 19 1.27 -12.39 -1.43
CA PHE A 19 0.73 -12.51 -2.78
C PHE A 19 1.69 -11.91 -3.82
N GLU A 20 1.53 -12.34 -5.08
CA GLU A 20 2.24 -11.77 -6.22
C GLU A 20 1.62 -10.41 -6.58
N ALA A 21 2.45 -9.37 -6.64
CA ALA A 21 2.00 -8.02 -6.96
C ALA A 21 2.25 -7.67 -8.42
N GLU A 22 1.32 -6.94 -9.03
CA GLU A 22 1.48 -6.42 -10.38
C GLU A 22 2.43 -5.20 -10.36
N THR A 23 3.52 -5.27 -11.13
CA THR A 23 4.49 -4.18 -11.23
C THR A 23 3.91 -2.99 -12.00
N GLY A 24 4.15 -1.78 -11.49
CA GLY A 24 3.58 -0.54 -12.07
C GLY A 24 2.19 -0.21 -11.54
N VAL A 25 1.60 -1.08 -10.72
CA VAL A 25 0.36 -0.83 -9.98
C VAL A 25 0.70 -0.36 -8.57
N SER A 26 -0.11 0.54 -7.99
CA SER A 26 0.13 1.07 -6.65
C SER A 26 0.05 -0.03 -5.58
N ILE A 27 0.70 0.18 -4.42
CA ILE A 27 0.55 -0.75 -3.28
C ILE A 27 -0.93 -0.82 -2.85
N CYS A 28 -1.63 0.31 -2.82
CA CYS A 28 -3.04 0.40 -2.48
C CYS A 28 -3.90 -0.50 -3.39
N ASP A 29 -3.76 -0.37 -4.72
CA ASP A 29 -4.53 -1.18 -5.66
C ASP A 29 -4.18 -2.68 -5.59
N ASN A 30 -2.91 -3.01 -5.39
CA ASN A 30 -2.49 -4.41 -5.17
C ASN A 30 -3.14 -5.01 -3.91
N LEU A 31 -3.26 -4.24 -2.82
CA LEU A 31 -3.94 -4.69 -1.60
C LEU A 31 -5.45 -4.92 -1.85
N LEU A 32 -6.12 -3.96 -2.48
CA LEU A 32 -7.55 -4.04 -2.78
C LEU A 32 -7.88 -5.22 -3.72
N ASN A 33 -7.05 -5.47 -4.75
CA ASN A 33 -7.20 -6.60 -5.66
C ASN A 33 -7.07 -7.97 -4.97
N HIS A 34 -6.50 -8.00 -3.76
CA HIS A 34 -6.34 -9.20 -2.95
C HIS A 34 -7.18 -9.19 -1.67
N ALA A 35 -8.28 -8.44 -1.69
CA ALA A 35 -9.27 -8.38 -0.61
C ALA A 35 -8.73 -7.88 0.73
N ILE A 36 -7.68 -7.04 0.70
CA ILE A 36 -7.19 -6.31 1.86
C ILE A 36 -7.73 -4.89 1.76
N ASP A 37 -8.84 -4.66 2.45
CA ASP A 37 -9.66 -3.45 2.33
C ASP A 37 -9.06 -2.27 3.11
N ILE A 38 -8.01 -1.67 2.56
CA ILE A 38 -7.39 -0.46 3.12
C ILE A 38 -8.21 0.78 2.76
N ASP A 39 -8.40 1.70 3.71
CA ASP A 39 -9.16 2.92 3.46
C ASP A 39 -8.48 3.82 2.42
N HIS A 40 -9.27 4.35 1.49
CA HIS A 40 -8.79 5.21 0.40
C HIS A 40 -9.78 6.36 0.17
N ALA A 41 -10.02 7.17 1.20
CA ALA A 41 -11.11 8.15 1.25
C ALA A 41 -11.07 9.22 0.14
N CYS A 42 -9.89 9.51 -0.42
CA CYS A 42 -9.75 10.43 -1.55
C CYS A 42 -9.88 9.76 -2.92
N ASP A 43 -10.28 8.49 -3.00
CA ASP A 43 -10.34 7.70 -4.24
C ASP A 43 -8.96 7.61 -4.96
N LYS A 44 -7.88 7.52 -4.17
CA LYS A 44 -6.49 7.29 -4.64
C LYS A 44 -5.90 8.43 -5.48
N VAL A 45 -6.25 9.68 -5.15
CA VAL A 45 -5.77 10.89 -5.85
C VAL A 45 -4.77 11.73 -5.04
N CYS A 46 -4.07 11.12 -4.08
CA CYS A 46 -3.06 11.78 -3.22
C CYS A 46 -3.62 13.02 -2.48
N ALA A 47 -4.78 12.89 -1.81
CA ALA A 47 -5.44 13.99 -1.10
C ALA A 47 -5.95 13.61 0.31
N CYS A 48 -5.51 12.48 0.86
CA CYS A 48 -5.77 12.04 2.23
C CYS A 48 -4.63 11.12 2.71
N THR A 49 -4.67 10.69 3.96
CA THR A 49 -3.67 9.79 4.56
C THR A 49 -4.21 8.41 4.94
N THR A 50 -5.45 8.08 4.56
CA THR A 50 -6.11 6.84 5.01
C THR A 50 -5.48 5.57 4.43
N CYS A 51 -4.82 5.67 3.27
CA CYS A 51 -4.14 4.54 2.62
C CYS A 51 -2.68 4.38 3.08
N HIS A 52 -2.27 5.09 4.13
CA HIS A 52 -0.89 5.10 4.60
C HIS A 52 -0.44 3.69 5.02
N VAL A 53 0.73 3.28 4.53
CA VAL A 53 1.41 2.04 4.86
C VAL A 53 2.87 2.31 5.18
N ILE A 54 3.51 1.39 5.92
CA ILE A 54 4.94 1.44 6.19
C ILE A 54 5.64 0.33 5.42
N VAL A 55 6.47 0.70 4.45
CA VAL A 55 7.29 -0.24 3.69
C VAL A 55 8.53 -0.61 4.50
N ARG A 56 8.44 -1.72 5.25
CA ARG A 56 9.54 -2.18 6.12
C ARG A 56 10.72 -2.77 5.34
N GLU A 57 10.45 -3.41 4.22
CA GLU A 57 11.44 -4.02 3.34
C GLU A 57 11.14 -3.65 1.89
N GLY A 58 12.17 -3.41 1.08
CA GLY A 58 12.01 -3.07 -0.34
C GLY A 58 11.73 -1.59 -0.66
N PHE A 59 11.68 -0.68 0.33
CA PHE A 59 11.39 0.75 0.09
C PHE A 59 12.30 1.38 -0.98
N LYS A 60 13.60 1.08 -0.97
CA LYS A 60 14.57 1.61 -1.94
C LYS A 60 14.34 1.15 -3.39
N SER A 61 13.44 0.19 -3.62
CA SER A 61 13.06 -0.28 -4.96
C SER A 61 11.87 0.49 -5.55
N LEU A 62 11.19 1.31 -4.73
CA LEU A 62 10.09 2.16 -5.15
C LEU A 62 10.61 3.48 -5.73
N ASN A 63 9.75 4.18 -6.44
CA ASN A 63 10.01 5.55 -6.84
C ASN A 63 10.11 6.46 -5.61
N ALA A 64 10.81 7.58 -5.76
CA ALA A 64 10.75 8.64 -4.76
C ALA A 64 9.32 9.17 -4.63
N GLN A 65 8.98 9.66 -3.44
CA GLN A 65 7.72 10.32 -3.19
C GLN A 65 7.64 11.61 -4.02
N GLU A 66 6.44 11.96 -4.44
CA GLU A 66 6.16 13.26 -5.04
C GLU A 66 5.93 14.30 -3.94
N GLU A 67 6.14 15.59 -4.24
CA GLU A 67 5.96 16.69 -3.28
C GLU A 67 4.59 16.66 -2.57
N GLN A 68 3.53 16.32 -3.31
CA GLN A 68 2.17 16.21 -2.75
C GLN A 68 2.03 15.10 -1.70
N GLU A 69 2.77 14.00 -1.86
CA GLU A 69 2.78 12.92 -0.88
C GLU A 69 3.58 13.32 0.36
N GLU A 70 4.72 14.02 0.19
CA GLU A 70 5.53 14.56 1.29
C GLU A 70 4.75 15.58 2.14
N ASP A 71 3.87 16.39 1.54
CA ASP A 71 3.03 17.33 2.28
C ASP A 71 1.98 16.65 3.18
N LEU A 72 1.62 15.40 2.90
CA LEU A 72 0.59 14.65 3.63
C LEU A 72 1.15 13.77 4.74
N LEU A 73 2.43 13.39 4.70
CA LEU A 73 3.06 12.39 5.57
C LEU A 73 4.10 12.99 6.52
#